data_AF-I8RD74-F1
#
_entry.id   AF-I8RD74-F1
#
_cell.length_a   1.000
_cell.length_b   1.000
_cell.length_c   1.000
_cell.angle_alpha   90.00
_cell.angle_beta   90.00
_cell.angle_gamma   90.00
#
_symmetry.space_group_name_H-M   'P 1'
#
loop_
_entity.id
_entity.type
_entity.pdbx_description
1 polymer ?
#
loop_
_entity_poly.entity_id
_entity_poly.type
_entity_poly.pdbx_seq_one_letter_code
_entity_poly.pdbx_strand_id
1 'polypeptide(L)' 'MKKVFNKFRGVIIRSSGLLTFLALWEIAPRWGWADPQFLPPLSSVLKAAVVLWDDGFLMDFFWCYADWGAGVVN' A
#
# COMPACT_ATOMS: atom_id res chain seq x y z
N MET A 1 -30.83 -1.81 14.35
CA MET A 1 -29.45 -2.34 14.15
C MET A 1 -29.34 -3.54 13.21
N LYS A 2 -30.40 -4.31 12.88
CA LYS A 2 -30.29 -5.50 11.99
C LYS A 2 -30.06 -5.17 10.49
N LYS A 3 -30.51 -3.99 10.02
CA LYS A 3 -30.36 -3.56 8.62
C LYS A 3 -28.90 -3.35 8.20
N VAL A 4 -28.06 -2.81 9.09
CA VAL A 4 -26.64 -2.55 8.83
C VAL A 4 -25.90 -3.87 8.61
N PHE A 5 -26.19 -4.88 9.42
CA PHE A 5 -25.54 -6.19 9.36
C PHE A 5 -25.82 -6.94 8.05
N ASN A 6 -27.05 -6.90 7.55
CA ASN A 6 -27.41 -7.56 6.29
C ASN A 6 -26.80 -6.86 5.07
N LYS A 7 -26.69 -5.53 5.10
CA LYS A 7 -25.99 -4.77 4.05
C LYS A 7 -24.49 -5.08 4.06
N PHE A 8 -23.90 -5.18 5.25
CA PHE A 8 -22.50 -5.57 5.44
C PHE A 8 -22.21 -6.95 4.86
N ARG A 9 -23.08 -7.94 5.12
CA ARG A 9 -22.96 -9.28 4.55
C ARG A 9 -22.94 -9.28 3.02
N GLY A 10 -23.82 -8.52 2.39
CA GLY A 10 -23.85 -8.40 0.92
C GLY A 10 -22.56 -7.81 0.35
N VAL A 11 -22.00 -6.80 1.01
CA VAL A 11 -20.71 -6.18 0.60
C VAL A 11 -19.54 -7.14 0.83
N ILE A 12 -19.48 -7.81 1.99
CA ILE A 12 -18.43 -8.78 2.29
C ILE A 12 -18.41 -9.92 1.27
N ILE A 13 -19.58 -10.46 0.88
CA ILE A 13 -19.63 -11.55 -0.10
C ILE A 13 -19.14 -11.06 -1.48
N ARG A 14 -19.54 -9.86 -1.89
CA ARG A 14 -19.10 -9.27 -3.17
C ARG A 14 -17.60 -8.95 -3.19
N SER A 15 -17.05 -8.52 -2.05
CA SER A 15 -15.64 -8.18 -1.88
C SER A 15 -14.81 -9.34 -1.32
N SER A 16 -15.41 -10.53 -1.14
CA SER A 16 -14.75 -11.66 -0.47
C SER A 16 -13.52 -12.15 -1.23
N GLY A 17 -13.57 -12.18 -2.56
CA GLY A 17 -12.41 -12.54 -3.38
C GLY A 17 -11.24 -11.58 -3.16
N LEU A 18 -11.52 -10.27 -3.12
CA LEU A 18 -10.51 -9.26 -2.83
C LEU A 18 -9.97 -9.40 -1.41
N LEU A 19 -10.84 -9.57 -0.41
CA LEU A 19 -10.42 -9.75 0.99
C LEU A 19 -9.56 -10.99 1.18
N THR A 20 -9.93 -12.12 0.55
CA THR A 20 -9.14 -13.36 0.57
C THR A 20 -7.79 -13.15 -0.11
N PHE A 21 -7.75 -12.44 -1.24
CA PHE A 21 -6.49 -12.12 -1.92
C PHE A 21 -5.58 -11.26 -1.04
N LEU A 22 -6.11 -10.21 -0.40
CA LEU A 22 -5.34 -9.36 0.51
C LEU A 22 -4.83 -10.13 1.73
N ALA A 23 -5.65 -11.03 2.28
CA ALA A 23 -5.25 -11.90 3.39
C ALA A 23 -4.14 -12.87 2.97
N LEU A 24 -4.27 -13.49 1.79
CA LEU A 24 -3.23 -14.35 1.21
C LEU A 24 -1.93 -13.56 0.95
N TRP A 25 -2.04 -12.32 0.47
CA TRP A 25 -0.88 -11.45 0.28
C TRP A 25 -0.17 -11.21 1.60
N GLU A 26 -0.85 -10.87 2.69
CA GLU A 26 -0.19 -10.65 3.98
C GLU A 26 0.48 -11.93 4.52
N ILE A 27 -0.15 -13.09 4.31
CA ILE A 27 0.33 -14.38 4.82
C ILE A 27 1.51 -14.91 4.00
N ALA A 28 1.50 -14.74 2.68
CA ALA A 28 2.49 -15.31 1.77
C ALA A 28 3.95 -14.96 2.13
N PRO A 29 4.35 -13.69 2.35
CA PRO A 29 5.71 -13.35 2.75
C PRO A 29 6.00 -13.66 4.22
N ARG A 30 4.98 -13.69 5.10
CA ARG A 30 5.17 -14.06 6.51
C ARG A 30 5.47 -15.55 6.68
N TRP A 31 4.91 -16.38 5.82
CA TRP A 31 5.11 -17.84 5.84
C TRP A 31 6.19 -18.32 4.86
N GLY A 32 6.88 -17.39 4.18
CA GLY A 32 7.96 -17.70 3.24
C GLY A 32 7.49 -18.33 1.93
N TRP A 33 6.20 -18.21 1.58
CA TRP A 33 5.67 -18.63 0.28
C TRP A 33 6.06 -17.66 -0.84
N ALA A 34 6.27 -16.39 -0.50
CA ALA A 34 6.81 -15.37 -1.37
C ALA A 34 8.03 -14.74 -0.71
N ASP A 35 9.04 -14.38 -1.50
CA ASP A 35 10.21 -13.69 -1.01
C ASP A 35 9.83 -12.25 -0.58
N PRO A 36 9.98 -11.89 0.71
CA PRO A 36 9.60 -10.57 1.20
C PRO A 36 10.37 -9.41 0.56
N GLN A 37 11.52 -9.68 -0.05
CA GLN A 37 12.30 -8.67 -0.77
C GLN A 37 11.58 -8.19 -2.03
N PHE A 38 10.87 -9.07 -2.73
CA PHE A 38 10.13 -8.74 -3.94
C PHE A 38 8.65 -8.46 -3.67
N LEU A 39 8.06 -9.17 -2.71
CA LEU A 39 6.65 -9.05 -2.35
C LEU A 39 6.52 -8.81 -0.84
N PRO A 40 6.74 -7.57 -0.38
CA PRO A 40 6.59 -7.24 1.03
C PRO A 40 5.17 -7.52 1.54
N PRO A 41 5.01 -7.78 2.85
CA PRO A 41 3.69 -7.86 3.45
C PRO A 41 2.94 -6.54 3.23
N LEU A 42 1.64 -6.65 3.03
CA LEU A 42 0.75 -5.53 2.74
C LEU A 42 0.83 -4.46 3.84
N SER A 43 1.00 -4.88 5.09
CA SER A 43 1.22 -3.98 6.23
C SER A 43 2.46 -3.07 6.06
N SER A 44 3.56 -3.59 5.50
CA SER A 44 4.75 -2.79 5.21
C SER A 44 4.51 -1.79 4.08
N VAL A 45 3.78 -2.20 3.04
CA VAL A 45 3.41 -1.32 1.92
C VAL A 45 2.54 -0.16 2.41
N LEU A 46 1.53 -0.44 3.23
CA LEU A 46 0.67 0.59 3.81
C LEU A 46 1.46 1.54 4.72
N LYS A 47 2.38 1.01 5.53
CA LYS A 47 3.23 1.84 6.39
C LYS A 47 4.12 2.76 5.55
N ALA A 48 4.74 2.24 4.49
CA ALA A 48 5.53 3.04 3.56
C ALA A 48 4.67 4.10 2.84
N ALA A 49 3.44 3.76 2.46
CA ALA A 49 2.52 4.70 1.83
C ALA A 49 2.15 5.87 2.77
N VAL A 50 1.91 5.59 4.06
CA VAL A 50 1.64 6.62 5.06
C VAL A 50 2.87 7.49 5.29
N VAL A 51 4.05 6.89 5.44
CA VAL A 51 5.31 7.64 5.59
C VAL A 51 5.53 8.56 4.38
N LEU A 52 5.37 8.05 3.16
CA LEU A 52 5.49 8.85 1.93
C LEU A 52 4.47 9.99 1.85
N TRP A 53 3.26 9.76 2.38
CA TRP A 53 2.20 10.75 2.41
C TRP A 53 2.51 11.87 3.42
N ASP A 54 2.98 11.50 4.61
CA ASP A 54 3.25 12.42 5.72
C ASP A 54 4.55 13.20 5.53
N ASP A 55 5.63 12.54 5.05
CA ASP A 55 6.93 13.18 4.87
C ASP A 55 6.96 14.15 3.68
N GLY A 56 5.95 14.14 2.79
CA GLY A 56 6.00 14.95 1.56
C GLY A 56 7.19 14.60 0.65
N PHE A 57 7.84 13.45 0.88
CA PHE A 57 9.10 13.04 0.27
C PHE A 57 9.03 12.99 -1.27
N LEU A 58 7.84 12.75 -1.83
CA LEU A 58 7.59 12.85 -3.26
C LEU A 58 7.82 14.26 -3.80
N MET A 59 7.41 15.29 -3.06
CA MET A 59 7.61 16.69 -3.42
C MET A 59 9.06 17.10 -3.21
N ASP A 60 9.68 16.73 -2.09
CA ASP A 60 11.08 17.06 -1.80
C ASP A 60 12.03 16.41 -2.82
N PHE A 61 11.80 15.15 -3.19
CA PHE A 61 12.57 14.49 -4.24
C PHE A 61 12.38 15.18 -5.60
N PHE A 62 11.14 15.53 -5.95
CA PHE A 62 10.84 16.22 -7.21
C PHE A 62 11.49 17.61 -7.28
N TRP A 63 11.43 18.38 -6.19
CA TRP A 63 12.04 19.71 -6.10
C TRP A 63 13.57 19.66 -6.07
N CYS A 64 14.17 18.72 -5.34
CA CYS A 64 15.62 18.54 -5.32
C CYS A 64 16.17 18.11 -6.69
N TYR A 65 15.48 17.24 -7.41
CA TYR A 65 15.88 16.84 -8.76
C TYR A 65 15.69 17.98 -9.78
N ALA A 66 14.63 18.78 -9.64
CA ALA A 66 14.42 19.95 -10.47
C ALA A 66 15.50 21.03 -10.26
N ASP A 67 15.93 21.26 -9.02
CA ASP A 67 16.99 22.20 -8.69
C ASP A 67 18.38 21.71 -9.17
N TRP A 68 18.69 20.43 -8.96
CA TRP A 68 19.92 19.83 -9.48
C TRP A 68 20.01 19.92 -11.01
N GLY A 69 18.89 19.69 -11.72
CA GLY A 69 18.82 19.86 -13.17
C GLY A 69 19.06 21.30 -13.63
N ALA A 70 18.67 22.31 -12.84
CA ALA A 70 18.87 23.72 -13.16
C ALA A 70 20.32 24.20 -12.93
N GLY A 71 21.06 23.55 -12.02
CA GLY A 71 22.46 23.88 -11.73
C GLY A 71 23.49 23.28 -12.69
N VAL A 72 23.12 22.27 -13.50
CA VAL A 72 24.02 21.61 -14.47
C VAL A 72 24.03 22.33 -15.84
N VAL A 73 23.06 23.23 -16.08
CA VAL A 73 22.92 23.99 -17.35
C VAL A 73 23.48 25.43 -17.29
N ASN A 74 24.20 25.82 -16.24
CA ASN A 74 25.02 27.04 -16.17
C ASN A 74 26.50 26.69 -16.02
#